data_AF-A0A9P5PM67-F1
#
_entry.id   AF-A0A9P5PM67-F1
#
_cell.length_a   1.000
_cell.length_b   1.000
_cell.length_c   1.000
_cell.angle_alpha   90.00
_cell.angle_beta   90.00
_cell.angle_gamma   90.00
#
_symmetry.space_group_name_H-M   'P 1'
#
loop_
_entity.id
_entity.type
_entity.pdbx_description
1 polymer ?
#
loop_
_entity_poly.entity_id
_entity_poly.type
_entity_poly.pdbx_seq_one_letter_code
_entity_poly.pdbx_strand_id
1 'polypeptide(L)'
;MASFTSHPVDTIDIPSYFSSFPVRSCESEAFPTIQKALKNTISRCTAPGSKERRKAEYRHANPAGNLFGLCLTLCRADRIGYVAQLIEFLCIVDDVMEDLPFAEAIIEHELLRQALHEEHDDDHYTSQVFNGLKDFLRDLRVELTRDSDPSNLTLLHTLDISLQHRDSVDTEFQSLEDYIPYRKMNFDFECVFIQFYNMQ
;
A
#
# COMPACT_ATOMS: atom_id res chain seq x y z
N MET A 1 -20.58 -0.59 5.21
CA MET A 1 -21.34 -0.54 3.93
C MET A 1 -21.16 -1.87 3.19
N ALA A 2 -21.95 -2.15 2.16
CA ALA A 2 -21.73 -3.33 1.32
C ALA A 2 -20.47 -3.18 0.45
N SER A 3 -19.90 -4.30 -0.02
CA SER A 3 -18.88 -4.31 -1.06
C SER A 3 -19.47 -3.94 -2.43
N PHE A 4 -18.60 -3.59 -3.37
CA PHE A 4 -18.98 -3.43 -4.77
C PHE A 4 -19.46 -4.76 -5.37
N THR A 5 -20.34 -4.69 -6.36
CA THR A 5 -20.76 -5.87 -7.10
C THR A 5 -19.56 -6.46 -7.80
N SER A 6 -19.36 -7.78 -7.65
CA SER A 6 -18.31 -8.50 -8.38
C SER A 6 -18.91 -9.46 -9.39
N HIS A 7 -18.17 -9.77 -10.45
CA HIS A 7 -18.57 -10.69 -11.52
C HIS A 7 -17.50 -11.76 -11.71
N PRO A 8 -17.86 -12.99 -12.14
CA PRO A 8 -16.88 -14.02 -12.48
C PRO A 8 -15.95 -13.56 -13.61
N VAL A 9 -14.68 -13.95 -13.52
CA VAL A 9 -13.70 -13.80 -14.60
C VAL A 9 -13.59 -15.13 -15.33
N ASP A 10 -13.60 -15.10 -16.67
CA ASP A 10 -13.36 -16.30 -17.47
C ASP A 10 -11.87 -16.64 -17.44
N THR A 11 -11.56 -17.83 -16.91
CA THR A 11 -10.19 -18.34 -16.75
C THR A 11 -9.93 -19.60 -17.57
N ILE A 12 -10.87 -19.97 -18.46
CA ILE A 12 -10.85 -21.24 -19.21
C ILE A 12 -9.58 -21.41 -20.04
N ASP A 13 -9.04 -20.31 -20.60
CA ASP A 13 -7.86 -20.36 -21.46
C ASP A 13 -6.52 -20.37 -20.70
N ILE A 14 -6.54 -20.13 -19.38
CA ILE A 14 -5.34 -20.06 -18.53
C ILE A 14 -5.55 -20.76 -17.17
N PRO A 15 -6.04 -22.02 -17.16
CA PRO A 15 -6.46 -22.69 -15.93
C PRO A 15 -5.29 -23.01 -15.00
N SER A 16 -4.05 -23.07 -15.50
CA SER A 16 -2.85 -23.34 -14.69
C SER A 16 -2.41 -22.19 -13.80
N TYR A 17 -2.84 -20.96 -14.09
CA TYR A 17 -2.47 -19.76 -13.33
C TYR A 17 -3.42 -19.43 -12.19
N PHE A 18 -4.60 -20.06 -12.17
CA PHE A 18 -5.61 -19.83 -11.16
C PHE A 18 -5.79 -21.06 -10.30
N SER A 19 -5.99 -20.82 -9.00
CA SER A 19 -6.35 -21.87 -8.06
C SER A 19 -7.64 -22.58 -8.48
N SER A 20 -7.97 -23.71 -7.87
CA SER A 20 -9.27 -24.38 -8.01
C SER A 20 -10.49 -23.55 -7.58
N PHE A 21 -10.30 -22.29 -7.16
CA PHE A 21 -11.36 -21.38 -6.74
C PHE A 21 -11.77 -20.39 -7.86
N PRO A 22 -13.07 -20.09 -8.01
CA PRO A 22 -13.55 -19.11 -8.97
C PRO A 22 -12.96 -17.72 -8.74
N VAL A 23 -12.48 -17.09 -9.82
CA VAL A 23 -11.98 -15.72 -9.79
C VAL A 23 -13.12 -14.75 -10.05
N ARG A 24 -13.13 -13.63 -9.33
CA ARG A 24 -14.12 -12.56 -9.50
C ARG A 24 -13.41 -11.23 -9.65
N SER A 25 -14.09 -10.26 -10.25
CA SER A 25 -13.64 -8.87 -10.34
C SER A 25 -14.77 -7.93 -9.95
N CYS A 26 -14.49 -6.94 -9.11
CA CYS A 26 -15.37 -5.79 -8.84
C CYS A 26 -14.97 -4.55 -9.65
N GLU A 27 -14.02 -4.71 -10.58
CA GLU A 27 -13.39 -3.59 -11.29
C GLU A 27 -14.41 -2.70 -11.99
N SER A 28 -15.42 -3.24 -12.66
CA SER A 28 -16.43 -2.47 -13.39
C SER A 28 -17.08 -1.36 -12.56
N GLU A 29 -17.34 -1.63 -11.27
CA GLU A 29 -17.98 -0.70 -10.36
C GLU A 29 -16.95 0.06 -9.50
N ALA A 30 -15.89 -0.62 -9.06
CA ALA A 30 -14.88 -0.05 -8.16
C ALA A 30 -13.85 0.85 -8.85
N PHE A 31 -13.68 0.73 -10.17
CA PHE A 31 -12.60 1.38 -10.92
C PHE A 31 -12.53 2.90 -10.72
N PRO A 32 -13.64 3.68 -10.74
CA PRO A 32 -13.57 5.12 -10.50
C PRO A 32 -12.99 5.48 -9.11
N THR A 33 -13.36 4.71 -8.08
CA THR A 33 -12.87 4.91 -6.71
C THR A 33 -11.39 4.56 -6.61
N ILE A 34 -10.99 3.41 -7.15
CA ILE A 34 -9.58 2.97 -7.20
C ILE A 34 -8.74 3.97 -7.98
N GLN A 35 -9.17 4.37 -9.18
CA GLN A 35 -8.42 5.29 -10.03
C GLN A 35 -8.24 6.67 -9.38
N LYS A 36 -9.27 7.18 -8.68
CA LYS A 36 -9.18 8.43 -7.93
C LYS A 36 -8.17 8.31 -6.79
N ALA A 37 -8.24 7.23 -6.02
CA ALA A 37 -7.32 6.92 -4.94
C ALA A 37 -5.86 6.89 -5.43
N LEU A 38 -5.58 6.10 -6.46
CA LEU A 38 -4.23 5.97 -7.04
C LEU A 38 -3.70 7.31 -7.56
N LYS A 39 -4.49 8.04 -8.35
CA LYS A 39 -4.07 9.36 -8.86
C LYS A 39 -3.74 10.34 -7.73
N ASN A 40 -4.56 10.34 -6.67
CA ASN A 40 -4.32 11.21 -5.51
C ASN A 40 -3.00 10.84 -4.83
N THR A 41 -2.81 9.57 -4.46
CA THR A 41 -1.58 9.09 -3.80
C THR A 41 -0.35 9.40 -4.65
N ILE A 42 -0.34 9.02 -5.93
CA ILE A 42 0.81 9.27 -6.82
C ILE A 42 1.13 10.76 -6.88
N SER A 43 0.12 11.62 -7.04
CA SER A 43 0.34 13.07 -7.15
C SER A 43 0.89 13.71 -5.88
N ARG A 44 0.54 13.18 -4.70
CA ARG A 44 0.95 13.71 -3.39
C ARG A 44 2.30 13.16 -2.94
N CYS A 45 2.57 11.90 -3.25
CA CYS A 45 3.74 11.17 -2.78
C CYS A 45 4.94 11.24 -3.74
N THR A 46 4.78 11.82 -4.93
CA THR A 46 5.85 11.89 -5.93
C THR A 46 5.94 13.27 -6.59
N ALA A 47 7.15 13.65 -7.02
CA ALA A 47 7.36 14.88 -7.76
C ALA A 47 6.97 14.73 -9.25
N PRO A 48 6.39 15.75 -9.89
CA PRO A 48 6.14 15.73 -11.33
C PRO A 48 7.39 15.41 -12.14
N GLY A 49 7.31 14.43 -13.04
CA GLY A 49 8.42 14.00 -13.91
C GLY A 49 9.49 13.12 -13.24
N SER A 50 9.33 12.78 -11.96
CA SER A 50 10.30 11.93 -11.24
C SER A 50 10.32 10.48 -11.77
N LYS A 51 11.34 9.71 -11.38
CA LYS A 51 11.45 8.28 -11.74
C LYS A 51 10.32 7.48 -11.05
N GLU A 52 10.08 7.77 -9.78
CA GLU A 52 9.09 7.14 -8.91
C GLU A 52 7.69 7.38 -9.45
N ARG A 53 7.39 8.62 -9.87
CA ARG A 53 6.10 8.93 -10.49
C ARG A 53 5.84 8.11 -11.76
N ARG A 54 6.85 7.99 -12.62
CA ARG A 54 6.76 7.19 -13.85
C ARG A 54 6.59 5.71 -13.54
N LYS A 55 7.32 5.17 -12.56
CA LYS A 55 7.15 3.78 -12.09
C LYS A 55 5.72 3.54 -11.59
N ALA A 56 5.21 4.43 -10.74
CA ALA A 56 3.86 4.36 -10.19
C ALA A 56 2.77 4.45 -11.26
N GLU A 57 2.88 5.40 -12.20
CA GLU A 57 1.95 5.53 -13.33
C GLU A 57 1.99 4.29 -14.23
N TYR A 58 3.19 3.71 -14.46
CA TYR A 58 3.36 2.50 -15.26
C TYR A 58 2.70 1.26 -14.62
N ARG A 59 2.77 1.09 -13.28
CA ARG A 59 2.10 -0.02 -12.58
C ARG A 59 0.61 -0.12 -12.93
N HIS A 60 -0.03 1.00 -13.19
CA HIS A 60 -1.47 1.10 -13.45
C HIS A 60 -1.82 1.36 -14.91
N ALA A 61 -0.84 1.26 -15.82
CA ALA A 61 -1.04 1.50 -17.25
C ALA A 61 -1.60 0.29 -18.02
N ASN A 62 -1.79 -0.86 -17.35
CA ASN A 62 -2.30 -2.07 -17.99
C ASN A 62 -3.73 -1.85 -18.51
N PRO A 63 -3.97 -1.91 -19.84
CA PRO A 63 -5.30 -1.69 -20.40
C PRO A 63 -6.27 -2.85 -20.14
N ALA A 64 -5.77 -4.02 -19.72
CA ALA A 64 -6.58 -5.20 -19.43
C ALA A 64 -7.24 -5.18 -18.04
N GLY A 65 -6.94 -4.14 -17.24
CA GLY A 65 -7.58 -3.91 -15.96
C GLY A 65 -6.59 -3.73 -14.81
N ASN A 66 -7.14 -3.38 -13.65
CA ASN A 66 -6.41 -3.06 -12.44
C ASN A 66 -6.46 -4.22 -11.43
N LEU A 67 -5.30 -4.62 -10.93
CA LEU A 67 -5.12 -5.69 -9.94
C LEU A 67 -6.02 -5.52 -8.71
N PHE A 68 -6.26 -4.29 -8.26
CA PHE A 68 -7.12 -4.00 -7.11
C PHE A 68 -8.55 -4.51 -7.32
N GLY A 69 -9.10 -4.44 -8.54
CA GLY A 69 -10.45 -4.94 -8.83
C GLY A 69 -10.58 -6.47 -8.69
N LEU A 70 -9.48 -7.20 -8.89
CA LEU A 70 -9.41 -8.65 -8.71
C LEU A 70 -9.15 -9.03 -7.25
N CYS A 71 -8.27 -8.28 -6.56
CA CYS A 71 -7.88 -8.59 -5.20
C CYS A 71 -8.89 -8.13 -4.14
N LEU A 72 -9.60 -7.02 -4.36
CA LEU A 72 -10.45 -6.35 -3.35
C LEU A 72 -11.96 -6.58 -3.59
N THR A 73 -12.33 -7.73 -4.15
CA THR A 73 -13.74 -8.03 -4.49
C THR A 73 -14.69 -8.10 -3.31
N LEU A 74 -14.17 -8.38 -2.11
CA LEU A 74 -14.93 -8.43 -0.86
C LEU A 74 -14.73 -7.19 0.01
N CYS A 75 -13.88 -6.24 -0.42
CA CYS A 75 -13.64 -5.02 0.34
C CYS A 75 -14.91 -4.16 0.35
N ARG A 76 -15.25 -3.60 1.52
CA ARG A 76 -16.35 -2.64 1.61
C ARG A 76 -16.12 -1.45 0.68
N ALA A 77 -17.18 -0.98 0.03
CA ALA A 77 -17.09 0.09 -0.97
C ALA A 77 -16.51 1.41 -0.41
N ASP A 78 -16.77 1.70 0.86
CA ASP A 78 -16.25 2.88 1.57
C ASP A 78 -14.77 2.74 2.01
N ARG A 79 -14.20 1.54 1.94
CA ARG A 79 -12.83 1.25 2.37
C ARG A 79 -11.87 1.07 1.20
N ILE A 80 -12.35 0.60 0.04
CA ILE A 80 -11.47 0.25 -1.10
C ILE A 80 -10.53 1.38 -1.54
N GLY A 81 -10.98 2.64 -1.41
CA GLY A 81 -10.17 3.82 -1.72
C GLY A 81 -8.94 3.91 -0.82
N TYR A 82 -9.13 3.80 0.49
CA TYR A 82 -8.03 3.80 1.47
C TYR A 82 -7.07 2.64 1.25
N VAL A 83 -7.59 1.45 0.91
CA VAL A 83 -6.73 0.28 0.64
C VAL A 83 -5.85 0.51 -0.58
N ALA A 84 -6.44 0.97 -1.69
CA ALA A 84 -5.69 1.29 -2.91
C ALA A 84 -4.66 2.41 -2.66
N GLN A 85 -5.03 3.44 -1.87
CA GLN A 85 -4.14 4.52 -1.48
C GLN A 85 -2.94 4.01 -0.68
N LEU A 86 -3.17 3.15 0.31
CA LEU A 86 -2.13 2.67 1.21
C LEU A 86 -1.18 1.68 0.52
N ILE A 87 -1.71 0.76 -0.29
CA ILE A 87 -0.88 -0.17 -1.06
C ILE A 87 0.00 0.61 -2.05
N GLU A 88 -0.56 1.59 -2.77
CA GLU A 88 0.24 2.40 -3.69
C GLU A 88 1.27 3.25 -2.95
N PHE A 89 0.92 3.80 -1.77
CA PHE A 89 1.88 4.51 -0.92
C PHE A 89 3.07 3.62 -0.55
N LEU A 90 2.82 2.39 -0.07
CA LEU A 90 3.87 1.44 0.28
C LEU A 90 4.73 1.08 -0.93
N CYS A 91 4.12 0.93 -2.10
CA CYS A 91 4.85 0.67 -3.34
C CYS A 91 5.73 1.86 -3.77
N ILE A 92 5.32 3.11 -3.51
CA ILE A 92 6.15 4.30 -3.76
C ILE A 92 7.27 4.39 -2.72
N VAL A 93 7.00 4.09 -1.44
CA VAL A 93 8.04 4.02 -0.41
C VAL A 93 9.12 3.02 -0.82
N ASP A 94 8.73 1.80 -1.23
CA ASP A 94 9.66 0.77 -1.73
C ASP A 94 10.54 1.30 -2.87
N ASP A 95 9.93 1.96 -3.87
CA ASP A 95 10.65 2.53 -5.02
C ASP A 95 11.64 3.65 -4.64
N VAL A 96 11.32 4.44 -3.60
CA VAL A 96 12.20 5.51 -3.10
C VAL A 96 13.35 4.94 -2.29
N MET A 97 13.06 3.98 -1.41
CA MET A 97 14.06 3.40 -0.50
C MET A 97 15.04 2.48 -1.23
N GLU A 98 14.61 1.79 -2.29
CA GLU A 98 15.48 0.95 -3.14
C GLU A 98 16.71 1.72 -3.68
N ASP A 99 16.58 3.03 -3.91
CA ASP A 99 17.66 3.86 -4.44
C ASP A 99 18.57 4.46 -3.34
N LEU A 100 18.25 4.26 -2.06
CA LEU A 100 19.01 4.80 -0.92
C LEU A 100 20.00 3.79 -0.33
N PRO A 101 21.15 4.24 0.20
CA PRO A 101 21.98 3.41 1.07
C PRO A 101 21.19 2.93 2.29
N PHE A 102 21.42 1.69 2.73
CA PHE A 102 20.71 1.06 3.85
C PHE A 102 20.58 1.96 5.10
N ALA A 103 21.67 2.60 5.51
CA ALA A 103 21.68 3.48 6.69
C ALA A 103 20.77 4.71 6.51
N GLU A 104 20.66 5.24 5.30
CA GLU A 104 19.75 6.35 4.97
C GLU A 104 18.30 5.86 4.92
N ALA A 105 18.05 4.70 4.32
CA ALA A 105 16.71 4.09 4.25
C ALA A 105 16.13 3.83 5.66
N ILE A 106 16.93 3.35 6.62
CA ILE A 106 16.49 3.17 8.03
C ILE A 106 16.04 4.50 8.64
N ILE A 107 16.83 5.56 8.45
CA ILE A 107 16.51 6.88 8.99
C ILE A 107 15.20 7.38 8.38
N GLU A 108 15.04 7.24 7.07
CA GLU A 108 13.84 7.69 6.37
C GLU A 108 12.60 6.85 6.74
N HIS A 109 12.74 5.56 7.01
CA HIS A 109 11.66 4.74 7.58
C HIS A 109 11.24 5.23 8.96
N GLU A 110 12.18 5.48 9.86
CA GLU A 110 11.86 6.00 11.19
C GLU A 110 11.19 7.38 11.11
N LEU A 111 11.66 8.23 10.20
CA LEU A 111 11.02 9.49 9.90
C LEU A 111 9.57 9.29 9.42
N LEU A 112 9.31 8.39 8.49
CA LEU A 112 7.94 8.10 8.05
C LEU A 112 7.05 7.60 9.20
N ARG A 113 7.58 6.75 10.10
CA ARG A 113 6.85 6.28 11.28
C ARG A 113 6.42 7.42 12.18
N GLN A 114 7.24 8.46 12.35
CA GLN A 114 6.85 9.64 13.14
C GLN A 114 5.54 10.28 12.64
N ALA A 115 5.25 10.26 11.33
CA ALA A 115 3.99 10.80 10.79
C ALA A 115 2.74 10.04 11.28
N LEU A 116 2.92 8.82 11.81
CA LEU A 116 1.87 8.01 12.42
C LEU A 116 1.58 8.37 13.90
N HIS A 117 2.34 9.29 14.50
CA HIS A 117 2.19 9.68 15.90
C HIS A 117 1.95 11.18 16.05
N GLU A 118 0.97 11.56 16.88
CA GLU A 118 0.55 12.96 17.09
C GLU A 118 1.66 13.83 17.68
N GLU A 119 2.54 13.25 18.49
CA GLU A 119 3.65 13.96 19.14
C GLU A 119 4.66 14.58 18.15
N HIS A 120 4.63 14.17 16.88
CA HIS A 120 5.52 14.63 15.81
C HIS A 120 4.83 15.51 14.76
N ASP A 121 3.63 16.02 15.04
CA ASP A 121 2.89 16.84 14.06
C ASP A 121 3.55 18.20 13.79
N ASP A 122 4.22 18.78 14.78
CA ASP A 122 4.90 20.07 14.66
C ASP A 122 6.34 19.97 14.12
N ASP A 123 6.84 18.76 13.89
CA ASP A 123 8.21 18.55 13.41
C ASP A 123 8.36 18.99 11.94
N HIS A 124 9.40 19.80 11.68
CA HIS A 124 9.75 20.28 10.35
C HIS A 124 10.91 19.49 9.74
N TYR A 125 10.74 19.05 8.49
CA TYR A 125 11.69 18.18 7.81
C TYR A 125 12.27 18.86 6.55
N THR A 126 13.54 18.58 6.29
CA THR A 126 14.35 19.28 5.28
C THR A 126 14.25 18.72 3.86
N SER A 127 13.72 17.50 3.67
CA SER A 127 13.68 16.82 2.37
C SER A 127 12.33 16.95 1.65
N GLN A 128 12.33 17.56 0.46
CA GLN A 128 11.10 17.90 -0.27
C GLN A 128 10.28 16.68 -0.77
N VAL A 129 10.94 15.59 -1.20
CA VAL A 129 10.26 14.36 -1.66
C VAL A 129 9.66 13.62 -0.48
N PHE A 130 10.44 13.47 0.59
CA PHE A 130 9.99 12.82 1.82
C PHE A 130 8.88 13.59 2.53
N ASN A 131 8.86 14.93 2.43
CA ASN A 131 7.76 15.74 2.97
C ASN A 131 6.41 15.33 2.36
N GLY A 132 6.36 15.03 1.06
CA GLY A 132 5.11 14.57 0.41
C GLY A 132 4.59 13.24 0.98
N LEU A 133 5.48 12.28 1.21
CA LEU A 133 5.13 10.98 1.82
C LEU A 133 4.66 11.14 3.28
N LYS A 134 5.36 11.96 4.07
CA LYS A 134 5.03 12.22 5.47
C LYS A 134 3.70 12.95 5.61
N ASP A 135 3.50 14.01 4.83
CA ASP A 135 2.25 14.79 4.85
C ASP A 135 1.06 13.92 4.43
N PHE A 136 1.26 13.06 3.42
CA PHE A 136 0.25 12.09 3.02
C PHE A 136 -0.12 11.14 4.18
N LEU A 137 0.89 10.57 4.84
CA LEU A 137 0.69 9.61 5.92
C LEU A 137 0.05 10.25 7.16
N ARG A 138 0.46 11.47 7.51
CA ARG A 138 -0.14 12.27 8.59
C ARG A 138 -1.61 12.58 8.30
N ASP A 139 -1.92 13.04 7.10
CA ASP A 139 -3.31 13.33 6.72
C ASP A 139 -4.18 12.07 6.73
N LEU A 140 -3.65 10.94 6.23
CA LEU A 140 -4.34 9.66 6.27
C LEU A 140 -4.62 9.23 7.71
N ARG A 141 -3.64 9.36 8.62
CA ARG A 141 -3.84 9.12 10.06
C ARG A 141 -4.96 9.98 10.61
N VAL A 142 -4.90 11.30 10.40
CA VAL A 142 -5.90 12.25 10.90
C VAL A 142 -7.31 11.94 10.36
N GLU A 143 -7.42 11.53 9.10
CA GLU A 143 -8.69 11.10 8.50
C GLU A 143 -9.21 9.82 9.15
N LEU A 144 -8.37 8.81 9.30
CA LEU A 144 -8.74 7.51 9.87
C LEU A 144 -9.05 7.57 11.38
N THR A 145 -8.39 8.43 12.15
CA THR A 145 -8.65 8.58 13.60
C THR A 145 -9.90 9.41 13.92
N ARG A 146 -10.40 10.22 12.97
CA ARG A 146 -11.69 10.93 13.11
C ARG A 146 -12.88 9.99 13.02
N ASP A 147 -12.72 8.87 12.34
CA ASP A 147 -13.73 7.82 12.25
C ASP A 147 -13.64 6.91 13.47
N SER A 148 -14.80 6.55 14.05
CA SER A 148 -14.90 5.72 15.25
C SER A 148 -14.74 4.21 15.00
N ASP A 149 -14.42 3.80 13.77
CA ASP A 149 -14.19 2.41 13.43
C ASP A 149 -12.86 1.90 14.04
N PRO A 150 -12.90 0.91 14.97
CA PRO A 150 -11.71 0.41 15.65
C PRO A 150 -10.71 -0.26 14.69
N SER A 151 -11.17 -0.72 13.52
CA SER A 151 -10.27 -1.29 12.49
C SER A 151 -9.25 -0.29 11.96
N ASN A 152 -9.57 1.02 12.01
CA ASN A 152 -8.66 2.08 11.57
C ASN A 152 -7.42 2.16 12.46
N LEU A 153 -7.57 2.02 13.79
CA LEU A 153 -6.45 2.01 14.72
C LEU A 153 -5.57 0.77 14.52
N THR A 154 -6.19 -0.39 14.29
CA THR A 154 -5.45 -1.61 13.94
C THR A 154 -4.67 -1.43 12.64
N LEU A 155 -5.28 -0.83 11.62
CA LEU A 155 -4.60 -0.54 10.35
C LEU A 155 -3.37 0.34 10.53
N LEU A 156 -3.50 1.45 11.26
CA LEU A 156 -2.40 2.37 11.53
C LEU A 156 -1.28 1.70 12.33
N HIS A 157 -1.63 0.87 13.33
CA HIS A 157 -0.65 0.12 14.11
C HIS A 157 0.08 -0.94 13.28
N THR A 158 -0.63 -1.69 12.44
CA THR A 158 0.00 -2.66 11.54
C THR A 158 0.91 -1.98 10.52
N LEU A 159 0.55 -0.79 10.05
CA LEU A 159 1.39 0.01 9.16
C LEU A 159 2.66 0.49 9.87
N ASP A 160 2.56 0.95 11.11
CA ASP A 160 3.72 1.31 11.94
C ASP A 160 4.69 0.14 12.10
N ILE A 161 4.17 -1.06 12.44
CA ILE A 161 4.96 -2.28 12.54
C ILE A 161 5.61 -2.65 11.20
N SER A 162 4.87 -2.55 10.08
CA SER A 162 5.40 -2.83 8.74
C SER A 162 6.58 -1.89 8.42
N LEU A 163 6.44 -0.59 8.65
CA LEU A 163 7.50 0.39 8.42
C LEU A 163 8.69 0.19 9.36
N GLN A 164 8.47 -0.26 10.60
CA GLN A 164 9.54 -0.56 11.55
C GLN A 164 10.43 -1.71 11.09
N HIS A 165 9.82 -2.73 10.49
CA HIS A 165 10.51 -3.96 10.09
C HIS A 165 10.98 -3.94 8.64
N ARG A 166 10.46 -3.03 7.82
CA ARG A 166 10.86 -2.86 6.43
C ARG A 166 12.34 -2.52 6.33
N ASP A 167 13.05 -3.25 5.47
CA ASP A 167 14.47 -3.06 5.19
C ASP A 167 15.32 -2.98 6.47
N SER A 168 14.91 -3.70 7.52
CA SER A 168 15.56 -3.67 8.84
C SER A 168 16.82 -4.53 8.93
N VAL A 169 17.18 -5.25 7.85
CA VAL A 169 18.30 -6.20 7.81
C VAL A 169 19.15 -5.97 6.57
N ASP A 170 20.42 -5.59 6.77
CA ASP A 170 21.44 -5.49 5.72
C ASP A 170 22.17 -6.83 5.62
N THR A 171 21.54 -7.80 4.96
CA THR A 171 22.13 -9.15 4.84
C THR A 171 21.87 -9.74 3.47
N GLU A 172 22.93 -10.29 2.87
CA GLU A 172 22.82 -11.17 1.72
C GLU A 172 22.39 -12.56 2.19
N PHE A 173 21.17 -12.96 1.84
CA PHE A 173 20.65 -14.28 2.19
C PHE A 173 21.34 -15.37 1.35
N GLN A 174 21.93 -16.36 2.01
CA GLN A 174 22.59 -17.48 1.34
C GLN A 174 21.66 -18.68 1.08
N SER A 175 20.47 -18.69 1.69
CA SER A 175 19.49 -19.78 1.59
C SER A 175 18.06 -19.26 1.48
N LEU A 176 17.15 -20.09 0.97
CA LEU A 176 15.72 -19.76 0.93
C LEU A 176 15.10 -19.81 2.32
N GLU A 177 15.60 -20.69 3.18
CA GLU A 177 15.15 -20.86 4.56
C GLU A 177 15.34 -19.58 5.37
N ASP A 178 16.41 -18.84 5.12
CA ASP A 178 16.69 -17.55 5.78
C ASP A 178 15.92 -16.40 5.09
N TYR A 179 15.75 -16.46 3.76
CA TYR A 179 15.08 -15.42 2.99
C TYR A 179 13.56 -15.40 3.17
N ILE A 180 12.90 -16.56 3.24
CA ILE A 180 11.43 -16.65 3.28
C ILE A 180 10.82 -15.91 4.49
N PRO A 181 11.31 -16.08 5.73
CA PRO A 181 10.81 -15.34 6.88
C PRO A 181 10.96 -13.82 6.69
N TYR A 182 12.11 -13.37 6.21
CA TYR A 182 12.36 -11.97 5.90
C TYR A 182 11.38 -11.45 4.83
N ARG A 183 11.17 -12.20 3.74
CA ARG A 183 10.29 -11.77 2.66
C ARG A 183 8.82 -11.73 3.08
N LYS A 184 8.35 -12.64 3.94
CA LYS A 184 6.97 -12.58 4.47
C LYS A 184 6.70 -11.28 5.21
N MET A 185 7.68 -10.79 5.97
CA MET A 185 7.58 -9.53 6.71
C MET A 185 7.66 -8.31 5.77
N ASN A 186 8.63 -8.29 4.84
CA ASN A 186 8.85 -7.17 3.92
C ASN A 186 7.88 -7.10 2.74
N PHE A 187 7.14 -8.17 2.44
CA PHE A 187 6.06 -8.16 1.45
C PHE A 187 4.76 -7.57 2.01
N ASP A 188 4.80 -7.00 3.22
CA ASP A 188 3.63 -6.50 3.95
C ASP A 188 2.51 -7.54 4.06
N PHE A 189 2.86 -8.83 4.06
CA PHE A 189 1.85 -9.88 3.94
C PHE A 189 0.78 -9.73 5.02
N GLU A 190 1.18 -9.41 6.25
CA GLU A 190 0.23 -9.16 7.35
C GLU A 190 -0.51 -7.83 7.20
N CYS A 191 0.13 -6.74 6.78
CA CYS A 191 -0.55 -5.45 6.59
C CYS A 191 -1.61 -5.54 5.49
N VAL A 192 -1.25 -6.16 4.37
CA VAL A 192 -2.14 -6.41 3.24
C VAL A 192 -3.24 -7.41 3.62
N PHE A 193 -2.92 -8.51 4.32
CA PHE A 193 -3.90 -9.54 4.71
C PHE A 193 -4.86 -9.10 5.82
N ILE A 194 -4.37 -8.37 6.83
CA ILE A 194 -5.19 -7.78 7.90
C ILE A 194 -6.11 -6.71 7.32
N GLN A 195 -5.63 -5.93 6.34
CA GLN A 195 -6.49 -5.03 5.57
C GLN A 195 -7.64 -5.78 4.88
N PHE A 196 -7.36 -6.92 4.25
CA PHE A 196 -8.39 -7.75 3.61
C PHE A 196 -9.37 -8.40 4.59
N TYR A 197 -8.97 -8.67 5.84
CA TYR A 197 -9.81 -9.37 6.83
C TYR A 197 -10.62 -8.42 7.72
N ASN A 198 -10.05 -7.29 8.14
CA ASN A 198 -10.72 -6.32 9.02
C ASN A 198 -11.60 -5.32 8.28
N MET A 199 -11.51 -5.25 6.95
CA MET A 199 -12.34 -4.37 6.10
C MET A 199 -13.43 -5.11 5.30
N GLN A 200 -13.72 -6.37 5.67
CA GLN A 200 -14.96 -7.08 5.31
C GLN A 200 -16.07 -6.68 6.28
#